data_AF-A0A9E4HI07-F1
#
_entry.id   AF-A0A9E4HI07-F1
#
_cell.length_a   1.000
_cell.length_b   1.000
_cell.length_c   1.000
_cell.angle_alpha   90.00
_cell.angle_beta   90.00
_cell.angle_gamma   90.00
#
_symmetry.space_group_name_H-M   'P 1'
#
loop_
_entity.id
_entity.type
_entity.pdbx_description
1 polymer ?
#
loop_
_entity_poly.entity_id
_entity_poly.type
_entity_poly.pdbx_seq_one_letter_code
_entity_poly.pdbx_strand_id
1 'polypeptide(L)' 'MDALKSVVRWVGQITEVGLGLIALGIVVQILFGAKATFLTGDIVGNLIALIRALGDNGLVGLIALGIILYLYNKSRE' A
#
# COMPACT_ATOMS: atom_id res chain seq x y z
N MET A 1 12.77 -24.49 -9.91
CA MET A 1 12.91 -23.54 -8.78
C MET A 1 13.15 -22.10 -9.26
N ASP A 2 13.71 -21.90 -10.45
CA ASP A 2 14.01 -20.57 -11.00
C ASP A 2 12.78 -19.78 -11.45
N ALA A 3 11.76 -20.45 -11.98
CA ALA A 3 10.49 -19.81 -12.36
C ALA A 3 9.81 -19.13 -11.16
N LEU A 4 9.75 -19.79 -10.00
CA LEU A 4 9.18 -19.23 -8.77
C LEU A 4 9.98 -18.02 -8.28
N LYS A 5 11.32 -18.10 -8.29
CA LYS A 5 12.18 -16.97 -7.93
C LYS A 5 11.97 -15.77 -8.85
N SER A 6 11.82 -16.02 -10.15
CA SER A 6 11.55 -14.96 -11.14
C SER A 6 10.21 -14.28 -10.84
N VAL A 7 9.14 -15.04 -10.60
CA VAL A 7 7.81 -14.48 -10.29
C VAL A 7 7.85 -13.62 -9.02
N VAL A 8 8.47 -14.12 -7.94
CA VAL A 8 8.61 -13.34 -6.70
C VAL A 8 9.36 -12.02 -6.95
N ARG A 9 10.41 -12.05 -7.77
CA ARG A 9 11.15 -10.84 -8.16
C ARG A 9 10.27 -9.85 -8.93
N TRP A 10 9.52 -10.31 -9.93
CA TRP A 10 8.61 -9.46 -10.72
C TRP A 10 7.50 -8.84 -9.86
N VAL A 11 6.91 -9.62 -8.95
CA VAL A 11 5.90 -9.11 -8.01
C VAL A 11 6.49 -8.02 -7.12
N GLY A 12 7.70 -8.22 -6.60
CA GLY A 12 8.40 -7.20 -5.81
C GLY A 12 8.61 -5.90 -6.58
N GLN A 13 9.14 -5.99 -7.81
CA GLN A 13 9.38 -4.82 -8.67
C GLN A 13 8.10 -4.07 -9.01
N ILE A 14 7.03 -4.77 -9.37
CA ILE A 14 5.72 -4.15 -9.67
C ILE A 14 5.15 -3.51 -8.40
N THR A 15 5.30 -4.14 -7.25
CA THR A 15 4.85 -3.59 -5.96
C THR A 15 5.60 -2.30 -5.62
N GLU A 16 6.91 -2.24 -5.82
CA GLU A 16 7.70 -1.01 -5.59
C GLU A 16 7.22 0.14 -6.50
N VAL A 17 6.97 -0.14 -7.78
CA VAL A 17 6.41 0.85 -8.71
C VAL A 17 5.01 1.28 -8.25
N GLY A 18 4.14 0.33 -7.89
CA GLY A 18 2.79 0.61 -7.40
C GLY A 18 2.77 1.48 -6.14
N LEU A 19 3.66 1.21 -5.18
CA LEU A 19 3.82 2.01 -3.97
C LEU A 19 4.26 3.45 -4.30
N GLY A 20 5.19 3.62 -5.24
CA GLY A 20 5.60 4.94 -5.74
C GLY A 20 4.44 5.72 -6.37
N LEU A 21 3.60 5.03 -7.16
CA LEU A 21 2.41 5.63 -7.77
C LEU A 21 1.36 6.01 -6.72
N ILE A 22 1.14 5.19 -5.69
CA ILE A 22 0.26 5.52 -4.56
C ILE A 22 0.77 6.76 -3.83
N ALA A 23 2.07 6.84 -3.53
CA ALA A 23 2.68 7.99 -2.86
C ALA A 23 2.51 9.27 -3.67
N LEU A 24 2.78 9.23 -4.97
CA LEU A 24 2.53 10.34 -5.89
C LEU A 24 1.04 10.75 -5.89
N GLY A 25 0.14 9.78 -5.97
CA GLY A 25 -1.30 10.00 -5.95
C GLY A 25 -1.78 10.68 -4.67
N ILE A 26 -1.26 10.28 -3.51
CA ILE A 26 -1.56 10.93 -2.22
C ILE A 26 -1.13 12.40 -2.24
N VAL A 27 0.10 12.70 -2.66
CA VAL A 27 0.62 14.08 -2.72
C VAL A 27 -0.28 14.95 -3.61
N VAL A 28 -0.57 14.46 -4.82
CA VAL A 28 -1.44 15.14 -5.77
C VAL A 28 -2.81 15.42 -5.17
N GLN A 29 -3.43 14.41 -4.57
CA GLN A 29 -4.81 14.52 -4.12
C GLN A 29 -4.92 15.45 -2.91
N ILE A 30 -3.88 15.56 -2.09
CA ILE A 30 -3.80 16.57 -1.03
C ILE A 30 -3.71 17.99 -1.62
N LEU A 31 -2.91 18.19 -2.68
CA LEU A 31 -2.71 19.51 -3.29
C LEU A 31 -3.94 20.02 -4.06
N PHE A 32 -4.58 19.15 -4.83
CA PHE A 32 -5.66 19.52 -5.75
C PHE A 32 -7.06 19.07 -5.27
N GLY A 33 -7.14 18.33 -4.17
CA GLY A 33 -8.38 17.75 -3.65
C GLY A 33 -8.97 16.68 -4.57
N ALA A 34 -10.24 16.34 -4.32
CA ALA A 34 -10.99 15.33 -5.09
C ALA A 34 -11.23 15.71 -6.57
N LYS A 35 -10.84 16.92 -7.00
CA LYS A 35 -10.97 17.40 -8.38
C LYS A 35 -9.72 17.18 -9.23
N ALA A 36 -8.71 16.48 -8.71
CA ALA A 36 -7.54 16.06 -9.49
C ALA A 36 -7.99 15.18 -10.67
N THR A 37 -8.25 15.81 -11.82
CA THR A 37 -8.93 15.20 -12.99
C THR A 37 -8.16 14.02 -13.59
N PHE A 38 -6.88 13.88 -13.25
CA PHE A 38 -6.00 12.81 -13.71
C PHE A 38 -5.94 11.59 -12.76
N LEU A 39 -6.53 11.69 -11.57
CA LEU A 39 -6.64 10.56 -10.65
C LEU A 39 -8.05 9.96 -10.74
N THR A 40 -8.14 8.70 -11.17
CA THR A 40 -9.40 7.95 -11.09
C THR A 40 -9.55 7.36 -9.70
N GLY A 41 -10.35 8.00 -8.84
CA GLY A 41 -10.71 7.51 -7.51
C GLY A 41 -10.11 8.28 -6.34
N ASP A 42 -10.48 7.88 -5.12
CA ASP A 42 -10.09 8.53 -3.86
C ASP A 42 -9.03 7.71 -3.11
N ILE A 43 -7.75 7.99 -3.40
CA ILE A 43 -6.61 7.27 -2.84
C ILE A 43 -6.47 7.56 -1.34
N VAL A 44 -6.56 8.84 -0.97
CA VAL A 44 -6.43 9.29 0.43
C VAL A 44 -7.57 8.74 1.29
N GLY A 45 -8.81 8.78 0.78
CA GLY A 45 -9.98 8.22 1.45
C GLY A 45 -9.87 6.71 1.64
N ASN A 46 -9.41 5.97 0.63
CA ASN A 46 -9.16 4.54 0.74
C ASN A 46 -8.11 4.21 1.81
N LEU A 47 -7.02 5.00 1.88
CA LEU A 47 -6.00 4.85 2.92
C LEU A 47 -6.58 5.09 4.33
N ILE A 48 -7.33 6.18 4.50
CA ILE A 48 -7.96 6.51 5.79
C ILE A 48 -8.96 5.43 6.19
N ALA A 49 -9.76 4.91 5.26
CA ALA A 49 -10.71 3.83 5.51
C ALA A 49 -10.00 2.56 6.00
N LEU A 50 -8.86 2.20 5.40
CA LEU A 50 -8.05 1.06 5.85
C LEU A 50 -7.47 1.29 7.24
N ILE A 51 -6.93 2.49 7.53
CA ILE A 51 -6.40 2.82 8.86
C ILE A 51 -7.51 2.75 9.92
N ARG A 52 -8.70 3.28 9.61
CA ARG A 52 -9.87 3.19 10.51
C ARG A 52 -10.26 1.74 10.76
N ALA A 53 -10.34 0.92 9.71
CA ALA A 53 -10.64 -0.49 9.86
C ALA A 53 -9.62 -1.20 10.77
N LEU A 54 -8.33 -0.87 10.67
CA LEU A 54 -7.32 -1.41 11.61
C LEU A 54 -7.54 -0.91 13.05
N GLY A 55 -7.87 0.37 13.25
CA GLY A 55 -8.16 0.93 14.57
C GLY A 55 -9.42 0.34 15.23
N ASP A 56 -10.50 0.20 14.47
CA ASP A 56 -11.80 -0.30 14.94
C ASP A 56 -11.74 -1.77 15.39
N ASN A 57 -10.82 -2.55 14.82
CA ASN A 57 -10.56 -3.94 15.20
C ASN A 57 -9.63 -4.09 16.43
N GLY A 58 -9.13 -2.99 17.00
CA GLY A 58 -8.32 -2.98 18.22
C GLY A 58 -7.09 -3.88 18.15
N LEU A 59 -7.02 -4.88 19.03
CA LEU A 59 -5.89 -5.82 19.10
C LEU A 59 -5.68 -6.61 17.79
N VAL A 60 -6.77 -7.01 17.12
CA VAL A 60 -6.69 -7.76 15.85
C VAL A 60 -6.06 -6.91 14.75
N GLY A 61 -6.40 -5.61 14.71
CA GLY A 61 -5.80 -4.66 13.78
C GLY A 61 -4.30 -4.47 14.01
N LEU A 62 -3.86 -4.42 15.27
CA LEU A 62 -2.43 -4.33 15.62
C LEU A 62 -1.66 -5.61 15.23
N ILE A 63 -2.25 -6.78 15.43
CA ILE A 63 -1.66 -8.05 14.99
C ILE A 63 -1.53 -8.06 13.45
N ALA A 64 -2.57 -7.65 12.73
CA ALA A 64 -2.53 -7.56 11.27
C ALA A 64 -1.42 -6.60 10.79
N LEU A 65 -1.30 -5.42 11.42
CA LEU A 65 -0.22 -4.48 11.12
C LEU A 65 1.17 -5.10 11.40
N GLY A 66 1.34 -5.78 12.53
CA GLY A 66 2.59 -6.46 12.87
C GLY A 66 2.99 -7.52 11.84
N ILE A 67 2.03 -8.31 11.36
CA ILE A 67 2.26 -9.30 10.30
C ILE A 67 2.68 -8.62 9.00
N ILE A 68 2.01 -7.53 8.61
CA ILE A 68 2.36 -6.77 7.39
C ILE A 68 3.80 -6.24 7.48
N LEU A 69 4.16 -5.62 8.60
CA LEU A 69 5.51 -5.08 8.82
C LEU A 69 6.57 -6.18 8.82
N TYR A 70 6.27 -7.33 9.44
CA TYR A 70 7.16 -8.49 9.44
C TYR A 70 7.41 -9.02 8.02
N LEU A 71 6.35 -9.22 7.22
CA LEU A 71 6.47 -9.71 5.85
C LEU A 71 7.20 -8.73 4.94
N TYR A 72 6.96 -7.42 5.12
CA TYR A 72 7.65 -6.38 4.37
C TYR A 72 9.16 -6.37 4.67
N ASN A 73 9.55 -6.42 5.94
CA ASN A 73 10.97 -6.44 6.33
C ASN A 73 11.66 -7.73 5.89
N LYS A 74 10.99 -8.89 6.03
CA LYS A 74 11.48 -10.20 5.58
C LYS A 74 11.80 -10.24 4.08
N SER A 75 11.05 -9.48 3.27
CA SER A 75 11.22 -9.46 1.81
C SER A 75 12.42 -8.62 1.35
N ARG A 76 13.07 -7.86 2.25
CA ARG A 76 14.25 -7.04 1.94
C ARG A 76 15.57 -7.61 2.49
N GLU A 77 15.50 -8.70 3.26
CA GLU A 77 16.65 -9.53 3.67
C GLU A 77 16.95 -10.61 2.61
#